data_AF-A0A380MJQ0-F1
#
_entry.id   AF-A0A380MJQ0-F1
#
_cell.length_a   1.000
_cell.length_b   1.000
_cell.length_c   1.000
_cell.angle_alpha   90.00
_cell.angle_beta   90.00
_cell.angle_gamma   90.00
#
_symmetry.space_group_name_H-M   'P 1'
#
loop_
_entity.id
_entity.type
_entity.pdbx_description
1 polymer ?
#
loop_
_entity_poly.entity_id
_entity_poly.type
_entity_poly.pdbx_seq_one_letter_code
_entity_poly.pdbx_strand_id
1 'polypeptide(L)'
;MINKTGKLSPHALIEFDLMIKGDKDVSFFYGEIENNSTVDKRFFHLKPEYGIEKLDKKSEFPIHIFYRKEKKYKALFLFNILEATLFNKDQIFLKELEIITGSLLGYSKEDIELYLEKNGLN
;
A
#
# COMPACT_ATOMS: atom_id res chain seq x y z
N MET A 1 -7.62 -10.29 0.53
CA MET A 1 -8.58 -9.93 1.61
C MET A 1 -9.01 -8.48 1.42
N ILE A 2 -10.30 -8.21 1.23
CA ILE A 2 -10.86 -6.86 1.13
C ILE A 2 -11.47 -6.53 2.50
N ASN A 3 -11.13 -5.39 3.09
CA ASN A 3 -11.65 -5.02 4.41
C ASN A 3 -13.08 -4.46 4.32
N LYS A 4 -13.68 -4.13 5.48
CA LYS A 4 -15.05 -3.61 5.59
C LYS A 4 -15.31 -2.28 4.87
N THR A 5 -14.27 -1.53 4.49
CA THR A 5 -14.41 -0.29 3.70
C THR A 5 -14.30 -0.53 2.19
N GLY A 6 -14.20 -1.80 1.75
CA GLY A 6 -14.05 -2.11 0.34
C GLY A 6 -12.68 -1.76 -0.23
N LYS A 7 -11.71 -1.35 0.60
CA LYS A 7 -10.33 -1.07 0.17
C LYS A 7 -9.57 -2.39 0.00
N LEU A 8 -8.69 -2.50 -1.02
CA LEU A 8 -7.61 -3.49 -1.01
C LEU A 8 -6.91 -3.38 0.36
N SER A 9 -6.37 -4.48 0.89
CA SER A 9 -5.97 -4.55 2.30
C SER A 9 -4.68 -3.84 2.71
N PRO A 10 -3.84 -3.19 1.87
CA PRO A 10 -2.58 -2.66 2.42
C PRO A 10 -2.85 -1.42 3.33
N HIS A 11 -4.03 -0.82 3.24
CA HIS A 11 -4.47 0.36 4.01
C HIS A 11 -4.76 0.12 5.50
N ALA A 12 -4.84 -1.13 5.98
CA ALA A 12 -5.29 -1.43 7.34
C ALA A 12 -4.16 -1.64 8.37
N LEU A 13 -2.90 -1.46 7.95
CA LEU A 13 -1.70 -1.74 8.77
C LEU A 13 -1.61 -3.19 9.30
N ILE A 14 -2.49 -4.09 8.86
CA ILE A 14 -2.46 -5.50 9.26
C ILE A 14 -1.17 -6.15 8.72
N GLU A 15 -0.81 -5.85 7.47
CA GLU A 15 0.43 -6.27 6.84
C GLU A 15 1.65 -5.76 7.61
N PHE A 16 1.57 -4.55 8.18
CA PHE A 16 2.62 -3.97 9.01
C PHE A 16 2.78 -4.72 10.32
N ASP A 17 1.68 -5.00 11.02
CA ASP A 17 1.70 -5.74 12.28
C ASP A 17 2.17 -7.19 12.07
N LEU A 18 1.73 -7.85 10.99
CA LEU A 18 2.18 -9.20 10.61
C LEU A 18 3.66 -9.24 10.23
N MET A 19 4.16 -8.20 9.53
CA MET A 19 5.56 -8.07 9.17
C MET A 19 6.45 -7.89 10.41
N ILE A 20 6.06 -7.02 11.35
CA ILE A 20 6.82 -6.80 12.61
C ILE A 20 6.87 -8.08 13.45
N LYS A 21 5.75 -8.81 13.53
CA LYS A 21 5.68 -10.08 14.28
C LYS A 21 6.45 -11.22 13.61
N GLY A 22 6.79 -11.08 12.33
CA GLY A 22 7.38 -12.16 11.53
C GLY A 22 6.37 -13.25 11.14
N ASP A 23 5.07 -13.02 11.38
CA ASP A 23 3.98 -13.96 11.09
C ASP A 23 3.70 -14.08 9.59
N LYS A 24 4.11 -13.06 8.81
CA LYS A 24 3.98 -13.05 7.35
C LYS A 24 5.24 -12.47 6.73
N ASP A 25 5.80 -13.19 5.77
CA ASP A 25 6.85 -12.65 4.90
C ASP A 25 6.21 -11.68 3.88
N VAL A 26 6.09 -10.42 4.29
CA VAL A 26 5.63 -9.34 3.41
C VAL A 26 6.84 -8.67 2.77
N SER A 27 6.95 -8.86 1.46
CA SER A 27 7.99 -8.26 0.64
C SER A 27 7.87 -6.73 0.56
N PHE A 28 6.64 -6.21 0.40
CA PHE A 28 6.30 -4.78 0.46
C PHE A 28 4.77 -4.58 0.48
N PHE A 29 4.30 -3.43 0.97
CA PHE A 29 2.90 -2.98 0.99
C PHE A 29 2.83 -1.45 1.28
N TYR A 30 1.64 -0.85 1.28
CA TYR A 30 1.48 0.58 1.60
C TYR A 30 0.22 0.88 2.41
N GLY A 31 0.24 1.91 3.27
CA GLY A 31 -0.95 2.31 4.02
C GLY A 31 -1.03 3.80 4.31
N GLU A 32 -2.25 4.31 4.48
CA GLU A 32 -2.54 5.68 4.93
C GLU A 32 -2.38 5.76 6.45
N ILE A 33 -1.54 6.66 6.96
CA ILE A 33 -1.23 6.72 8.40
C ILE A 33 -1.36 8.15 8.90
N GLU A 34 -2.37 8.39 9.73
CA GLU A 34 -2.73 9.69 10.31
C GLU A 34 -1.57 10.40 11.03
N ASN A 35 -0.65 9.63 11.63
CA ASN A 35 0.40 10.19 12.46
C ASN A 35 1.76 9.58 12.14
N ASN A 36 2.67 10.41 11.61
CA ASN A 36 4.06 10.02 11.34
C ASN A 36 4.79 9.51 12.59
N SER A 37 4.44 10.02 13.77
CA SER A 37 5.05 9.54 15.03
C SER A 37 4.68 8.09 15.35
N THR A 38 3.52 7.60 14.88
CA THR A 38 3.11 6.19 15.01
C THR A 38 3.98 5.32 14.11
N VAL A 39 4.26 5.80 12.90
CA VAL A 39 5.18 5.14 11.98
C VAL A 39 6.56 5.08 12.60
N ASP A 40 7.17 6.23 12.92
CA ASP A 40 8.54 6.30 13.42
C ASP A 40 8.75 5.45 14.68
N LYS A 41 7.80 5.44 15.63
CA LYS A 41 7.88 4.61 16.85
C LYS A 41 7.80 3.10 16.56
N ARG A 42 6.89 2.69 15.67
CA ARG A 42 6.76 1.27 15.31
C ARG A 42 7.87 0.82 14.34
N PHE A 43 8.35 1.71 13.48
CA PHE A 43 9.44 1.48 12.53
C PHE A 43 10.81 1.42 13.20
N PHE A 44 11.00 2.09 14.34
CA PHE A 44 12.23 1.99 15.13
C PHE A 44 12.60 0.55 15.53
N HIS A 45 11.59 -0.34 15.56
CA HIS A 45 11.76 -1.75 15.87
C HIS A 45 12.00 -2.61 14.63
N LEU A 46 11.88 -2.05 13.43
CA LEU A 46 12.19 -2.77 12.21
C LEU A 46 13.70 -2.84 12.04
N LYS A 47 14.12 -4.06 11.72
CA LYS A 47 15.50 -4.43 11.50
C LYS A 47 16.09 -3.68 10.28
N PRO A 48 17.42 -3.57 10.15
CA PRO A 48 18.07 -2.79 9.11
C PRO A 48 17.78 -3.24 7.67
N GLU A 49 17.14 -4.39 7.45
CA GLU A 49 16.71 -4.89 6.14
C GLU A 49 15.43 -4.24 5.60
N TYR A 50 14.72 -3.42 6.38
CA TYR A 50 13.49 -2.75 5.95
C TYR A 50 13.73 -1.29 5.53
N GLY A 51 12.83 -0.76 4.70
CA GLY A 51 12.80 0.62 4.23
C GLY A 51 11.38 1.15 4.17
N ILE A 52 11.27 2.48 4.13
CA ILE A 52 10.01 3.21 4.06
C ILE A 52 10.10 4.38 3.08
N GLU A 53 9.10 4.52 2.22
CA GLU A 53 8.87 5.74 1.45
C GLU A 53 7.59 6.42 1.94
N LYS A 54 7.54 7.75 1.84
CA LYS A 54 6.39 8.55 2.27
C LYS A 54 5.89 9.42 1.13
N LEU A 55 4.66 9.19 0.71
CA LEU A 55 3.92 9.94 -0.29
C LEU A 55 2.94 10.91 0.40
N ASP A 56 2.73 12.07 -0.23
CA ASP A 56 1.95 13.21 0.28
C ASP A 56 2.29 13.61 1.73
N LYS A 57 3.45 14.26 1.88
CA LYS A 57 3.94 14.71 3.21
C LYS A 57 3.05 15.77 3.88
N LYS A 58 2.13 16.39 3.14
CA LYS A 58 1.27 17.49 3.62
C LYS A 58 -0.13 17.02 4.01
N SER A 59 -0.55 15.83 3.57
CA SER A 59 -1.79 15.21 4.02
C SER A 59 -1.77 14.92 5.51
N GLU A 60 -2.95 14.97 6.13
CA GLU A 60 -3.20 14.43 7.46
C GLU A 60 -3.08 12.90 7.46
N PHE A 61 -3.31 12.26 6.32
CA PHE A 61 -3.21 10.81 6.10
C PHE A 61 -2.18 10.50 5.00
N PRO A 62 -0.87 10.75 5.24
CA PRO A 62 0.18 10.41 4.29
C PRO A 62 0.21 8.90 4.01
N ILE A 63 0.49 8.56 2.75
CA ILE A 63 0.69 7.18 2.33
C ILE A 63 2.13 6.78 2.63
N HIS A 64 2.31 5.69 3.35
CA HIS A 64 3.60 5.10 3.66
C HIS A 64 3.75 3.78 2.92
N ILE A 65 4.87 3.59 2.22
CA ILE A 65 5.21 2.35 1.51
C ILE A 65 6.31 1.66 2.29
N PHE A 66 6.02 0.46 2.73
CA PHE A 66 6.92 -0.36 3.54
C PHE A 66 7.49 -1.48 2.69
N TYR A 67 8.78 -1.73 2.78
CA TYR A 67 9.44 -2.73 1.93
C TYR A 67 10.66 -3.36 2.59
N ARG A 68 10.97 -4.60 2.22
CA ARG A 68 12.33 -5.12 2.39
C ARG A 68 13.25 -4.44 1.38
N LYS A 69 14.46 -4.04 1.78
CA LYS A 69 15.41 -3.28 0.93
C LYS A 69 15.68 -3.93 -0.42
N GLU A 70 15.69 -5.26 -0.49
CA GLU A 70 15.80 -6.01 -1.77
C GLU A 70 14.66 -5.75 -2.76
N LYS A 71 13.51 -5.26 -2.29
CA LYS A 71 12.32 -4.90 -3.08
C LYS A 71 12.19 -3.40 -3.33
N LYS A 72 13.22 -2.59 -3.01
CA LYS A 72 13.19 -1.13 -3.17
C LYS A 72 12.69 -0.70 -4.56
N TYR A 73 13.13 -1.38 -5.62
CA TYR A 73 12.67 -1.08 -6.98
C TYR A 73 11.16 -1.24 -7.15
N LYS A 74 10.56 -2.32 -6.62
CA LYS A 74 9.10 -2.53 -6.65
C LYS A 74 8.36 -1.48 -5.81
N ALA A 75 8.92 -1.11 -4.66
CA ALA A 75 8.36 -0.09 -3.80
C ALA A 75 8.37 1.30 -4.47
N LEU A 76 9.45 1.66 -5.18
CA LEU A 76 9.51 2.91 -5.96
C LEU A 76 8.57 2.88 -7.17
N PHE A 77 8.38 1.72 -7.80
CA PHE A 77 7.39 1.59 -8.86
C PHE A 77 5.96 1.80 -8.32
N LEU A 78 5.64 1.19 -7.18
CA LEU A 78 4.39 1.44 -6.46
C LEU A 78 4.23 2.91 -6.07
N PHE A 79 5.30 3.58 -5.61
CA PHE A 79 5.29 5.01 -5.31
C PHE A 79 4.80 5.84 -6.49
N ASN A 80 5.39 5.63 -7.67
CA ASN A 80 5.03 6.38 -8.87
C ASN A 80 3.58 6.12 -9.30
N ILE A 81 3.10 4.87 -9.17
CA ILE A 81 1.70 4.52 -9.44
C ILE A 81 0.76 5.29 -8.50
N LEU A 82 1.01 5.23 -7.20
CA LEU A 82 0.17 5.89 -6.20
C LEU A 82 0.25 7.42 -6.35
N GLU A 83 1.41 7.97 -6.66
CA GLU A 83 1.55 9.40 -6.97
C GLU A 83 0.67 9.80 -8.16
N ALA A 84 0.67 9.01 -9.24
CA ALA A 84 -0.20 9.26 -10.39
C ALA A 84 -1.70 9.20 -10.05
N THR A 85 -2.12 8.32 -9.12
CA THR A 85 -3.52 8.27 -8.65
C THR A 85 -3.94 9.53 -7.89
N LEU A 86 -3.03 10.20 -7.17
CA LEU A 86 -3.36 11.39 -6.38
C LEU A 86 -3.67 12.62 -7.25
N PHE A 87 -3.08 12.67 -8.45
CA PHE A 87 -3.22 13.82 -9.35
C PHE A 87 -4.22 13.59 -10.50
N ASN A 88 -4.72 12.36 -10.68
CA ASN A 88 -5.62 12.02 -11.78
C ASN A 88 -6.97 11.53 -11.28
N LYS A 89 -8.07 12.05 -11.86
CA LYS A 89 -9.45 11.71 -11.51
C LYS A 89 -10.18 10.92 -12.61
N ASP A 90 -9.49 10.57 -13.69
CA ASP A 90 -10.06 9.77 -14.77
C ASP A 90 -10.32 8.33 -14.30
N GLN A 91 -11.57 7.85 -14.42
CA GLN A 91 -11.98 6.56 -13.88
C GLN A 91 -11.35 5.36 -14.61
N ILE A 92 -11.12 5.47 -15.92
CA ILE A 92 -10.49 4.40 -16.71
C ILE A 92 -9.03 4.26 -16.27
N PHE A 93 -8.34 5.39 -16.16
CA PHE A 93 -6.97 5.44 -15.65
C PHE A 93 -6.87 4.90 -14.21
N LEU A 94 -7.81 5.26 -13.33
CA LEU A 94 -7.85 4.75 -11.95
C LEU A 94 -8.05 3.22 -11.92
N LYS A 95 -8.92 2.67 -12.76
CA LYS A 95 -9.12 1.22 -12.87
C LYS A 95 -7.81 0.50 -13.23
N GLU A 96 -7.09 0.99 -14.24
CA GLU A 96 -5.81 0.40 -14.66
C GLU A 96 -4.76 0.44 -13.55
N LEU A 97 -4.65 1.56 -12.83
CA LEU A 97 -3.69 1.70 -11.74
C LEU A 97 -4.02 0.79 -10.55
N GLU A 98 -5.30 0.55 -10.27
CA GLU A 98 -5.73 -0.38 -9.22
C GLU A 98 -5.43 -1.84 -9.58
N ILE A 99 -5.59 -2.23 -10.85
CA ILE A 99 -5.19 -3.55 -11.35
C ILE A 99 -3.68 -3.75 -11.20
N ILE A 100 -2.89 -2.76 -11.60
CA ILE A 100 -1.43 -2.80 -11.49
C ILE A 100 -1.02 -2.88 -10.02
N THR A 101 -1.63 -2.06 -9.15
CA THR A 101 -1.35 -2.03 -7.71
C THR A 101 -1.67 -3.37 -7.06
N GLY A 102 -2.86 -3.93 -7.33
CA GLY A 102 -3.27 -5.22 -6.80
C GLY A 102 -2.33 -6.35 -7.24
N SER A 103 -1.98 -6.39 -8.52
CA SER A 103 -1.07 -7.39 -9.08
C SER A 103 0.34 -7.28 -8.49
N LEU A 104 0.83 -6.04 -8.33
CA LEU A 104 2.14 -5.75 -7.77
C LEU A 104 2.23 -6.24 -6.31
N LEU A 105 1.16 -6.05 -5.54
CA LEU A 105 1.04 -6.52 -4.15
C LEU A 105 0.73 -8.03 -4.02
N GLY A 106 0.55 -8.74 -5.14
CA GLY A 106 0.32 -10.18 -5.16
C GLY A 106 -1.11 -10.61 -4.82
N TYR A 107 -2.10 -9.71 -4.98
CA TYR A 107 -3.50 -10.10 -4.90
C TYR A 107 -3.89 -10.97 -6.10
N SER A 108 -4.81 -11.91 -5.89
CA SER A 108 -5.35 -12.70 -6.98
C SER A 108 -6.23 -11.84 -7.88
N LYS A 109 -6.46 -12.30 -9.11
CA LYS A 109 -7.33 -11.60 -10.06
C LYS A 109 -8.74 -11.43 -9.50
N GLU A 110 -9.27 -12.44 -8.81
CA GLU A 110 -10.60 -12.43 -8.20
C GLU A 110 -10.70 -11.40 -7.08
N ASP A 111 -9.64 -11.27 -6.25
CA ASP A 111 -9.57 -10.26 -5.19
C ASP A 111 -9.55 -8.83 -5.78
N ILE A 112 -8.89 -8.64 -6.93
CA ILE A 112 -8.83 -7.35 -7.65
C ILE A 112 -10.20 -7.03 -8.28
N GLU A 113 -10.81 -7.97 -8.99
CA GLU A 113 -12.13 -7.78 -9.62
C GLU A 113 -13.20 -7.42 -8.58
N LEU A 114 -13.24 -8.16 -7.47
CA LEU A 114 -14.16 -7.89 -6.37
C LEU A 114 -13.93 -6.51 -5.75
N TYR A 115 -12.68 -6.03 -5.72
CA TYR A 115 -12.35 -4.68 -5.26
C TYR A 115 -12.89 -3.62 -6.24
N LEU A 116 -12.66 -3.78 -7.54
CA LEU A 116 -13.11 -2.82 -8.55
C LEU A 116 -14.63 -2.69 -8.57
N GLU A 117 -15.36 -3.81 -8.47
CA GLU A 117 -16.83 -3.82 -8.38
C GLU A 117 -17.34 -3.01 -7.18
N LYS A 118 -16.77 -3.23 -5.99
CA LYS A 118 -17.20 -2.55 -4.76
C LYS A 118 -16.97 -1.04 -4.80
N ASN A 119 -16.01 -0.58 -5.58
CA ASN A 119 -15.65 0.84 -5.68
C ASN A 119 -16.22 1.51 -6.94
N GLY A 120 -17.06 0.83 -7.72
CA GLY A 120 -17.67 1.39 -8.94
C GLY A 120 -16.65 1.65 -10.05
N LEU A 121 -15.57 0.88 -10.09
CA LEU A 121 -14.51 0.94 -11.09
C LEU A 121 -14.58 -0.20 -12.11
N ASN A 122 -15.70 -0.94 -12.17
CA ASN A 122 -15.88 -2.04 -13.12
C ASN A 122 -16.54 -1.59 -14.42
#